data_AF-A0A447TD50-F1
#
_entry.id   AF-A0A447TD50-F1
#
_cell.length_a   1.000
_cell.length_b   1.000
_cell.length_c   1.000
_cell.angle_alpha   90.00
_cell.angle_beta   90.00
_cell.angle_gamma   90.00
#
_symmetry.space_group_name_H-M   'P 1'
#
loop_
_entity.id
_entity.type
_entity.pdbx_description
1 polymer ?
#
loop_
_entity_poly.entity_id
_entity_poly.type
_entity_poly.pdbx_seq_one_letter_code
_entity_poly.pdbx_strand_id
1 'polypeptide(L)'
;MKRAITILTENFSDWETALINSCCRGYYGFDVRFAAPGGRPVTSSGGLMVTPHLAIEAIRLERLDLLIVCGGTIWKTPQAPDVAAWSPPRMRKERWLPASATERGRWPRRAC
;
A
#
# COMPACT_ATOMS: atom_id res chain seq x y z
N MET A 1 2.97 19.65 6.25
CA MET A 1 2.80 18.39 7.01
C MET A 1 3.02 17.24 6.05
N LYS A 2 3.83 16.23 6.42
CA LYS A 2 4.09 15.08 5.55
C LYS A 2 2.89 14.13 5.52
N ARG A 3 2.59 13.55 4.36
CA ARG A 3 1.45 12.64 4.16
C ARG A 3 1.91 11.26 3.71
N ALA A 4 1.42 10.24 4.39
CA ALA A 4 1.60 8.83 4.03
C ALA A 4 0.25 8.16 3.75
N ILE A 5 0.15 7.42 2.66
CA ILE A 5 -1.02 6.57 2.36
C ILE A 5 -0.57 5.11 2.32
N THR A 6 -1.27 4.25 3.06
CA THR A 6 -1.17 2.79 2.94
C THR A 6 -2.34 2.25 2.13
N ILE A 7 -2.04 1.50 1.07
CA ILE A 7 -3.02 0.76 0.29
C ILE A 7 -3.31 -0.56 0.97
N LEU A 8 -4.58 -0.78 1.28
CA LEU A 8 -5.14 -2.02 1.81
C LEU A 8 -6.01 -2.68 0.75
N THR A 9 -6.06 -4.00 0.80
CA THR A 9 -6.90 -4.83 -0.05
C THR A 9 -7.54 -5.91 0.81
N GLU A 10 -8.53 -6.62 0.27
CA GLU A 10 -9.09 -7.77 0.98
C GLU A 10 -7.99 -8.78 1.31
N ASN A 11 -8.00 -9.29 2.53
CA ASN A 11 -7.02 -10.24 3.06
C ASN A 11 -5.57 -9.72 3.03
N PHE A 12 -5.37 -8.42 3.32
CA PHE A 12 -4.02 -7.83 3.47
C PHE A 12 -3.28 -8.37 4.71
N SER A 13 -1.95 -8.43 4.64
CA SER A 13 -1.07 -8.90 5.73
C SER A 13 -0.92 -7.85 6.84
N ASP A 14 -1.52 -8.08 8.01
CA ASP A 14 -1.57 -7.13 9.12
C ASP A 14 -0.18 -6.64 9.58
N TRP A 15 0.78 -7.56 9.62
CA TRP A 15 2.13 -7.31 10.15
C TRP A 15 3.00 -6.45 9.24
N GLU A 16 2.69 -6.36 7.94
CA GLU A 16 3.59 -5.71 6.97
C GLU A 16 3.68 -4.19 7.16
N THR A 17 2.58 -3.57 7.57
CA THR A 17 2.47 -2.10 7.58
C THR A 17 2.17 -1.50 8.95
N ALA A 18 1.87 -2.33 9.96
CA ALA A 18 1.53 -1.85 11.31
C ALA A 18 2.62 -0.96 11.92
N LEU A 19 3.88 -1.43 11.91
CA LEU A 19 4.99 -0.71 12.55
C LEU A 19 5.27 0.63 11.87
N ILE A 20 5.39 0.66 10.54
CA ILE A 20 5.68 1.90 9.80
C ILE A 20 4.55 2.92 9.93
N ASN A 21 3.28 2.50 9.86
CA ASN A 21 2.13 3.39 10.02
C ASN A 21 2.07 3.98 11.43
N SER A 22 2.28 3.14 12.45
CA SER A 22 2.32 3.58 13.85
C SER A 22 3.46 4.57 14.09
N CYS A 23 4.67 4.28 13.61
CA CYS A 23 5.82 5.17 13.77
C CYS A 23 5.65 6.50 13.03
N CYS A 24 5.20 6.47 11.77
CA CYS A 24 4.93 7.68 10.98
C CYS A 24 3.96 8.62 11.70
N ARG A 25 2.86 8.08 12.24
CA ARG A 25 1.85 8.87 12.93
C ARG A 25 2.30 9.31 14.33
N GLY A 26 2.75 8.35 15.14
CA GLY A 26 3.00 8.54 16.58
C GLY A 26 4.31 9.24 16.89
N TYR A 27 5.37 9.01 16.11
CA TYR A 27 6.69 9.59 16.36
C TYR A 27 7.09 10.68 15.37
N TYR A 28 6.64 10.60 14.12
CA TYR A 28 7.06 11.55 13.07
C TYR A 28 6.00 12.55 12.62
N GLY A 29 4.80 12.51 13.21
CA GLY A 29 3.74 13.50 12.95
C GLY A 29 3.20 13.51 11.52
N PHE A 30 3.29 12.39 10.79
CA PHE A 30 2.70 12.27 9.46
C PHE A 30 1.17 12.22 9.55
N ASP A 31 0.50 12.81 8.56
CA ASP A 31 -0.89 12.49 8.26
C ASP A 31 -0.94 11.12 7.58
N VAL A 32 -1.16 10.08 8.39
CA VAL A 32 -1.27 8.70 7.93
C VAL A 32 -2.71 8.39 7.56
N ARG A 33 -2.93 7.94 6.33
CA ARG A 33 -4.24 7.59 5.77
C ARG A 33 -4.18 6.18 5.16
N PHE A 34 -5.34 5.57 5.02
CA PHE A 34 -5.49 4.23 4.43
C PHE A 34 -6.44 4.29 3.26
N ALA A 35 -6.09 3.68 2.14
CA ALA A 35 -6.92 3.61 0.95
C ALA A 35 -7.26 2.15 0.61
N ALA A 36 -8.45 1.89 0.10
CA ALA A 36 -8.84 0.58 -0.43
C ALA A 36 -9.60 0.70 -1.76
N PRO A 37 -9.72 -0.37 -2.57
CA PRO A 37 -10.37 -0.29 -3.88
C PRO A 37 -11.82 0.21 -3.79
N GLY A 38 -12.12 1.33 -4.46
CA GLY A 38 -13.42 1.99 -4.38
C GLY A 38 -13.78 2.56 -3.00
N GLY A 39 -12.81 2.64 -2.06
CA GLY A 39 -13.03 3.18 -0.71
C GLY A 39 -13.88 2.28 0.19
N ARG A 40 -14.01 1.01 -0.18
CA ARG A 40 -14.84 0.04 0.54
C ARG A 40 -14.11 -0.52 1.77
N PRO A 41 -14.85 -0.89 2.84
CA PRO A 41 -14.26 -1.66 3.93
C PRO A 41 -13.62 -2.95 3.42
N VAL A 42 -12.53 -3.35 4.08
CA VAL A 42 -11.81 -4.59 3.79
C VAL A 42 -11.54 -5.33 5.09
N THR A 43 -11.42 -6.66 5.01
CA THR A 43 -10.98 -7.47 6.15
C THR A 43 -9.51 -7.87 5.97
N SER A 44 -8.72 -7.76 7.04
CA SER A 44 -7.31 -8.20 7.04
C SER A 44 -7.19 -9.72 7.18
N SER A 45 -5.98 -10.25 6.96
CA SER A 45 -5.69 -11.68 7.17
C SER A 45 -5.92 -12.14 8.61
N GLY A 46 -5.75 -11.24 9.58
CA GLY A 46 -6.02 -11.46 11.00
C GLY A 46 -7.47 -11.24 11.41
N GLY A 47 -8.36 -10.85 10.49
CA GLY A 47 -9.78 -10.64 10.76
C GLY A 47 -10.16 -9.22 11.19
N LEU A 48 -9.28 -8.22 11.03
CA LEU A 48 -9.63 -6.83 11.32
C LEU A 48 -10.52 -6.27 10.20
N MET A 49 -11.72 -5.81 10.55
CA MET A 49 -12.55 -5.04 9.63
C MET A 49 -12.10 -3.58 9.63
N VAL A 50 -11.57 -3.11 8.51
CA VAL A 50 -11.01 -1.76 8.38
C VAL A 50 -11.85 -0.94 7.42
N THR A 51 -12.27 0.24 7.87
CA THR A 51 -12.87 1.26 6.99
C THR A 51 -11.76 2.21 6.53
N PRO A 52 -11.46 2.30 5.21
CA PRO A 52 -10.41 3.18 4.71
C PRO A 52 -10.85 4.65 4.77
N HIS A 53 -9.88 5.55 4.69
CA HIS A 53 -10.12 7.00 4.63
C HIS A 53 -10.56 7.46 3.24
N LEU A 54 -10.15 6.75 2.20
CA LEU A 54 -10.41 7.12 0.81
C LEU A 54 -10.37 5.91 -0.12
N ALA A 55 -10.90 6.11 -1.31
CA ALA A 55 -10.72 5.21 -2.42
C ALA A 55 -9.29 5.31 -2.96
N ILE A 56 -8.75 4.18 -3.41
CA ILE A 56 -7.46 4.12 -4.10
C ILE A 56 -7.42 5.08 -5.30
N GLU A 57 -8.53 5.17 -6.03
CA GLU A 57 -8.73 5.99 -7.21
C GLU A 57 -8.72 7.49 -6.90
N ALA A 58 -8.89 7.87 -5.63
CA ALA A 58 -8.86 9.26 -5.17
C ALA A 58 -7.46 9.71 -4.72
N ILE A 59 -6.45 8.84 -4.79
CA ILE A 59 -5.07 9.18 -4.41
C ILE A 59 -4.49 10.21 -5.40
N ARG A 60 -3.91 11.29 -4.86
CA ARG A 60 -3.16 12.31 -5.62
C ARG A 60 -1.67 12.15 -5.32
N LEU A 61 -0.93 11.50 -6.22
CA LEU A 61 0.48 11.12 -5.99
C LEU A 61 1.40 12.32 -5.80
N GLU A 62 1.10 13.43 -6.46
CA GLU A 62 1.86 14.67 -6.39
C GLU A 62 1.84 15.31 -4.98
N ARG A 63 0.91 14.85 -4.12
CA ARG A 63 0.71 15.35 -2.76
C ARG A 63 1.14 14.36 -1.68
N LEU A 64 1.82 13.28 -2.08
CA LEU A 64 2.26 12.22 -1.18
C LEU A 64 3.76 12.24 -0.96
N ASP A 65 4.17 12.16 0.30
CA ASP A 65 5.58 11.96 0.67
C ASP A 65 5.94 10.47 0.70
N LEU A 66 4.95 9.61 0.97
CA LEU A 66 5.11 8.17 1.12
C LEU A 66 3.83 7.43 0.68
N LEU A 67 4.00 6.47 -0.23
CA LEU A 67 2.98 5.49 -0.59
C LEU A 67 3.46 4.11 -0.15
N ILE A 68 2.65 3.41 0.64
CA ILE A 68 2.94 2.06 1.13
C ILE A 68 1.93 1.13 0.47
N VAL A 69 2.42 0.08 -0.19
CA VAL A 69 1.57 -0.98 -0.73
C VAL A 69 1.64 -2.14 0.23
N CYS A 70 0.54 -2.43 0.95
CA CYS A 70 0.50 -3.59 1.81
C CYS A 70 0.43 -4.86 0.96
N GLY A 71 1.25 -5.85 1.32
CA GLY A 71 1.14 -7.19 0.76
C GLY A 71 -0.16 -7.88 1.16
N GLY A 72 -0.34 -9.05 0.58
CA GLY A 72 -1.56 -9.83 0.66
C GLY A 72 -1.64 -10.80 -0.51
N THR A 73 -2.56 -11.76 -0.44
CA THR A 73 -2.68 -12.81 -1.48
C THR A 73 -3.27 -12.27 -2.79
N ILE A 74 -3.98 -11.13 -2.75
CA ILE A 74 -4.67 -10.55 -3.91
C ILE A 74 -3.72 -10.23 -5.08
N TRP A 75 -2.46 -9.88 -4.80
CA TRP A 75 -1.48 -9.51 -5.83
C TRP A 75 -1.13 -10.65 -6.79
N LYS A 76 -1.46 -11.89 -6.40
CA LYS A 76 -1.27 -13.10 -7.22
C LYS A 76 -2.51 -13.45 -8.04
N THR A 77 -3.56 -12.62 -8.01
CA THR A 77 -4.86 -12.88 -8.67
C THR A 77 -5.23 -11.80 -9.68
N PRO A 78 -6.16 -12.08 -10.62
CA PRO A 78 -6.68 -11.07 -11.55
C PRO A 78 -7.44 -9.90 -10.89
N GLN A 79 -7.75 -10.00 -9.60
CA GLN A 79 -8.47 -8.97 -8.84
C GLN A 79 -7.53 -7.93 -8.21
N ALA A 80 -6.21 -8.07 -8.39
CA ALA A 80 -5.23 -7.08 -7.95
C ALA A 80 -5.57 -5.70 -8.54
N PRO A 81 -5.65 -4.64 -7.71
CA PRO A 81 -5.84 -3.30 -8.23
C PRO A 81 -4.65 -2.91 -9.10
N ASP A 82 -4.91 -2.17 -10.19
CA ASP A 82 -3.83 -1.65 -11.02
C ASP A 82 -3.12 -0.52 -10.29
N VAL A 83 -1.96 -0.85 -9.73
CA VAL A 83 -1.06 0.09 -9.05
C VAL A 83 0.19 0.40 -9.88
N ALA A 84 0.31 -0.19 -11.08
CA ALA A 84 1.49 -0.03 -11.93
C ALA A 84 1.62 1.41 -12.45
N ALA A 85 0.48 2.08 -12.68
CA ALA A 85 0.43 3.49 -13.07
C ALA A 85 1.04 4.43 -12.01
N TRP A 86 1.28 3.97 -10.78
CA TRP A 86 1.81 4.80 -9.68
C TRP A 86 3.30 4.60 -9.43
N SER A 87 4.01 3.82 -10.25
CA SER A 87 5.46 3.86 -10.24
C SER A 87 5.94 5.13 -10.95
N PRO A 88 6.50 6.13 -10.26
CA PRO A 88 7.10 7.27 -10.95
C PRO A 88 8.29 6.79 -11.80
N PRO A 89 8.62 7.47 -12.92
CA PRO A 89 9.79 7.16 -13.76
C PRO A 89 11.14 7.16 -13.00
N ARG A 90 11.16 7.66 -11.76
CA ARG A 90 12.35 7.96 -10.94
C ARG A 90 12.46 7.15 -9.65
N MET A 91 11.64 6.12 -9.42
CA MET A 91 11.82 5.27 -8.24
C MET A 91 13.06 4.37 -8.39
N ARG A 92 14.22 4.87 -7.94
CA ARG A 92 15.47 4.10 -7.84
C ARG A 92 15.19 2.88 -6.93
N LYS A 93 15.50 1.68 -7.42
CA LYS A 93 15.31 0.38 -6.73
C LYS A 93 15.77 0.36 -5.26
N GLU A 94 16.73 1.21 -4.88
CA GLU A 94 17.35 1.24 -3.56
C GLU A 94 16.48 1.86 -2.46
N ARG A 95 15.41 2.58 -2.82
CA ARG A 95 14.46 3.18 -1.87
C ARG A 95 13.15 2.37 -1.74
N TRP A 96 13.11 1.20 -2.38
CA TRP A 96 12.10 0.17 -2.17
C TRP A 96 12.69 -0.89 -1.24
N LEU A 97 12.31 -0.85 0.03
CA LEU A 97 12.38 -2.03 0.90
C LEU A 97 10.99 -2.67 0.85
N PRO A 98 10.74 -3.68 0.00
CA PRO A 98 9.54 -4.49 0.15
C PRO A 98 9.60 -5.13 1.54
N ALA A 99 8.59 -4.90 2.38
CA ALA A 99 8.45 -5.57 3.68
C ALA A 99 8.38 -7.11 3.53
N SER A 100 8.14 -7.60 2.31
CA SER A 100 7.94 -9.01 1.95
C SER A 100 8.99 -9.59 0.98
N ALA A 101 10.25 -9.14 1.03
CA ALA A 101 11.36 -9.81 0.31
C ALA A 101 11.67 -11.26 0.77
N THR A 102 10.82 -11.89 1.57
CA THR A 102 10.93 -13.30 1.95
C THR A 102 10.31 -14.26 0.92
N GLU A 103 9.46 -13.80 0.00
CA GLU A 103 8.94 -14.67 -1.08
C GLU A 103 9.51 -14.26 -2.45
N ARG A 104 10.42 -15.09 -2.97
CA ARG A 104 10.95 -15.02 -4.34
C ARG A 104 9.80 -15.14 -5.36
N GLY A 105 9.24 -14.01 -5.78
CA GLY A 105 8.21 -13.93 -6.82
C GLY A 105 8.52 -12.82 -7.81
N ARG A 106 8.94 -13.20 -9.01
CA ARG A 106 9.26 -12.32 -10.13
C ARG A 106 8.00 -11.54 -10.54
N TRP A 107 7.95 -10.23 -10.29
CA TRP A 107 6.92 -9.34 -10.83
C TRP A 107 6.77 -9.55 -12.34
N PRO A 108 5.55 -9.69 -12.89
CA PRO A 108 5.38 -9.88 -14.33
C PRO A 108 5.87 -8.63 -15.06
N ARG A 109 6.99 -8.77 -15.77
CA ARG A 109 7.36 -7.85 -16.85
C ARG A 109 6.32 -8.02 -17.95
N ARG A 110 5.26 -7.23 -17.95
CA ARG A 110 4.52 -6.98 -19.19
C ARG A 110 4.88 -5.58 -19.66
N ALA A 111 5.34 -5.56 -20.91
CA ALA A 111 5.82 -4.42 -21.64
C ALA A 111 4.73 -3.36 -21.81
N CYS A 112 5.04 -2.15 -21.34
CA CYS A 112 5.19 -0.95 -22.18
C CYS A 112 6.24 -0.06 -21.52
#